data_AF-A0A956H8E1-F1
#
_entry.id   AF-A0A956H8E1-F1
#
_cell.length_a   1.000
_cell.length_b   1.000
_cell.length_c   1.000
_cell.angle_alpha   90.00
_cell.angle_beta   90.00
_cell.angle_gamma   90.00
#
_symmetry.space_group_name_H-M   'P 1'
#
loop_
_entity.id
_entity.type
_entity.pdbx_description
1 polymer ?
#
loop_
_entity_poly.entity_id
_entity_poly.type
_entity_poly.pdbx_seq_one_letter_code
_entity_poly.pdbx_strand_id
1 'polypeptide(L)'
;KGKAGYRLRLGPVEWEIEPQVEERYGRGPGDVVSIDFVFRPAGASGPNSKRKPIAVLLDGWTHHADRLGKDLRKRMALLASGRWDVWTLTWADLDEALGTVGTPAQRAELTITRADHVLGIFRKSPLARFSDLLQAPLFEIFSRDLREDLPWAGLAGTLLTAKLGAVTKPLQAAWRELVGEVAPEQARAGLRGLQIRLAAREQDPSGLFSLMVIHDGKDFSLLTTLDDRPEQREKPVFKELWYGYLRLFQMLRAIPNAWFMTHEGAERSPEYLPIWQMRQVAEVGAWGELEEIDPAFRELAEALIAAGVEEPAVGLEIPDDRGDTWAEAELVWDEARVAVVDAAVAARARRPLHPDWTVFQLEDLAGDPSLVIAALAQAEPR
;
A
#
# COMPACT_ATOMS: atom_id res chain seq x y z
N LYS A 1 14.22 24.16 15.24
CA LYS A 1 12.97 24.71 15.83
C LYS A 1 11.94 23.59 15.79
N GLY A 2 11.53 23.04 16.93
CA GLY A 2 10.61 21.89 16.97
C GLY A 2 9.20 22.31 16.58
N LYS A 3 8.64 21.63 15.57
CA LYS A 3 7.24 21.80 15.16
C LYS A 3 6.33 21.24 16.26
N ALA A 4 5.21 21.89 16.54
CA ALA A 4 4.23 21.36 17.49
C ALA A 4 3.62 20.07 16.93
N GLY A 5 3.81 18.96 17.62
CA GLY A 5 3.13 17.69 17.38
C GLY A 5 1.98 17.49 18.37
N TYR A 6 1.03 16.63 18.02
CA TYR A 6 -0.08 16.25 18.89
C TYR A 6 0.05 14.77 19.28
N ARG A 7 -0.58 14.39 20.39
CA ARG A 7 -0.74 12.98 20.75
C ARG A 7 -2.22 12.67 20.90
N LEU A 8 -2.66 11.60 20.25
CA LEU A 8 -4.04 11.13 20.27
C LEU A 8 -4.09 9.73 20.90
N ARG A 9 -4.84 9.58 21.99
CA ARG A 9 -5.08 8.28 22.61
C ARG A 9 -6.52 7.83 22.37
N LEU A 10 -6.68 6.66 21.77
CA LEU A 10 -7.96 6.01 21.46
C LEU A 10 -8.02 4.65 22.16
N GLY A 11 -8.43 4.64 23.43
CA GLY A 11 -8.38 3.42 24.25
C GLY A 11 -6.93 2.93 24.42
N PRO A 12 -6.59 1.69 24.02
CA PRO A 12 -5.23 1.17 24.13
C PRO A 12 -4.29 1.64 23.02
N VAL A 13 -4.82 2.21 21.93
CA VAL A 13 -4.02 2.70 20.80
C VAL A 13 -3.65 4.15 21.03
N GLU A 14 -2.40 4.49 20.77
CA GLU A 14 -1.90 5.86 20.86
C GLU A 14 -1.21 6.23 19.55
N TRP A 15 -1.33 7.51 19.16
CA TRP A 15 -0.80 8.04 17.91
C TRP A 15 -0.06 9.35 18.18
N GLU A 16 1.14 9.50 17.62
CA GLU A 16 1.82 10.78 17.48
C GLU A 16 1.44 11.39 16.13
N ILE A 17 0.94 12.63 16.16
CA ILE A 17 0.44 13.33 14.99
C ILE A 17 1.39 14.47 14.65
N GLU A 18 1.98 14.41 13.47
CA GLU A 18 2.84 15.45 12.92
C GLU A 18 2.14 16.16 11.76
N PRO A 19 1.86 17.47 11.88
CA PRO A 19 1.27 18.24 10.79
C PRO A 19 2.29 18.57 9.70
N GLN A 20 1.84 18.73 8.45
CA GLN A 20 2.56 19.23 7.26
C GLN A 20 3.95 18.60 7.06
N VAL A 21 3.99 17.33 6.68
CA VAL A 21 5.23 16.58 6.43
C VAL A 21 5.51 16.52 4.93
N GLU A 22 6.75 16.77 4.52
CA GLU A 22 7.17 16.54 3.14
C GLU A 22 7.79 15.15 3.02
N GLU A 23 7.25 14.33 2.13
CA GLU A 23 7.71 12.97 1.88
C GLU A 23 8.16 12.82 0.42
N ARG A 24 9.37 12.29 0.21
CA ARG A 24 9.92 12.04 -1.12
C ARG A 24 9.68 10.59 -1.52
N TYR A 25 9.13 10.37 -2.72
CA TYR A 25 8.85 9.03 -3.25
C TYR A 25 9.64 8.70 -4.52
N GLY A 26 10.41 9.64 -5.04
CA GLY A 26 11.19 9.46 -6.26
C GLY A 26 12.37 10.42 -6.34
N ARG A 27 13.20 10.24 -7.37
CA ARG A 27 14.42 11.03 -7.59
C ARG A 27 14.16 12.33 -8.35
N GLY A 28 12.97 12.49 -8.96
CA GLY A 28 12.61 13.69 -9.69
C GLY A 28 12.36 14.89 -8.76
N PRO A 29 12.59 16.13 -9.26
CA PRO A 29 12.33 17.34 -8.48
C PRO A 29 10.86 17.51 -8.07
N GLY A 30 9.93 16.88 -8.79
CA GLY A 30 8.49 16.90 -8.48
C GLY A 30 7.98 15.70 -7.65
N ASP A 31 8.85 14.75 -7.30
CA ASP A 31 8.46 13.51 -6.62
C ASP A 31 8.39 13.67 -5.10
N VAL A 32 7.64 14.69 -4.67
CA VAL A 32 7.41 15.03 -3.26
C VAL A 32 5.91 15.17 -3.00
N VAL A 33 5.46 14.56 -1.91
CA VAL A 33 4.11 14.71 -1.36
C VAL A 33 4.18 15.60 -0.13
N SER A 34 3.30 16.58 -0.06
CA SER A 34 3.05 17.34 1.18
C SER A 34 1.85 16.68 1.85
N ILE A 35 2.09 16.02 2.97
CA ILE A 35 1.11 15.30 3.78
C ILE A 35 0.59 16.26 4.85
N ASP A 36 -0.73 16.42 4.97
CA ASP A 36 -1.32 17.38 5.91
C ASP A 36 -1.15 16.93 7.36
N PHE A 37 -1.36 15.64 7.63
CA PHE A 37 -1.11 15.03 8.93
C PHE A 37 -0.52 13.62 8.78
N VAL A 38 0.58 13.35 9.47
CA VAL A 38 1.12 12.01 9.63
C VAL A 38 0.74 11.48 11.01
N PHE A 39 0.09 10.33 11.06
CA PHE A 39 -0.21 9.60 12.29
C PHE A 39 0.80 8.45 12.41
N ARG A 40 1.67 8.50 13.42
CA ARG A 40 2.60 7.42 13.78
C ARG A 40 2.11 6.71 15.03
N PRO A 41 2.11 5.36 15.09
CA PRO A 41 1.72 4.66 16.31
C PRO A 41 2.69 5.01 17.46
N ALA A 42 2.13 5.43 18.60
CA ALA A 42 2.87 5.82 19.79
C ALA A 42 2.92 4.62 20.76
N GLY A 43 4.10 4.06 20.98
CA GLY A 43 4.28 2.83 21.77
C GLY A 43 4.25 1.58 20.88
N ALA A 44 5.41 0.93 20.77
CA ALA A 44 5.89 0.17 19.60
C ALA A 44 6.57 1.05 18.52
N SER A 45 7.23 2.13 18.93
CA SER A 45 8.31 2.75 18.13
C SER A 45 9.58 1.90 18.11
N GLY A 46 9.42 0.57 18.21
CA GLY A 46 10.45 -0.43 17.94
C GLY A 46 9.93 -1.35 16.83
N PRO A 47 10.83 -2.10 16.17
CA PRO A 47 10.62 -2.79 14.88
C PRO A 47 9.41 -3.75 14.78
N ASN A 48 8.73 -4.04 15.89
CA ASN A 48 7.54 -4.92 15.95
C ASN A 48 6.17 -4.21 15.87
N SER A 49 6.09 -2.89 15.63
CA SER A 49 4.80 -2.27 15.24
C SER A 49 4.44 -2.68 13.82
N LYS A 50 3.60 -3.71 13.67
CA LYS A 50 3.08 -4.16 12.37
C LYS A 50 2.26 -3.10 11.60
N ARG A 51 1.88 -1.99 12.26
CA ARG A 51 1.02 -0.97 11.67
C ARG A 51 1.83 0.16 11.06
N LYS A 52 1.64 0.39 9.77
CA LYS A 52 2.29 1.47 9.02
C LYS A 52 1.87 2.85 9.52
N PRO A 53 2.76 3.86 9.47
CA PRO A 53 2.35 5.25 9.57
C PRO A 53 1.25 5.59 8.55
N ILE A 54 0.30 6.43 8.97
CA ILE A 54 -0.82 6.85 8.12
C ILE A 54 -0.57 8.29 7.65
N ALA A 55 -0.49 8.47 6.33
CA ALA A 55 -0.48 9.77 5.69
C ALA A 55 -1.92 10.22 5.43
N VAL A 56 -2.36 11.29 6.09
CA VAL A 56 -3.68 11.90 5.90
C VAL A 56 -3.52 13.14 5.00
N LEU A 57 -4.23 13.14 3.87
CA LEU A 57 -4.34 14.25 2.93
C LEU A 57 -5.76 14.82 2.99
N LEU A 58 -5.86 16.14 3.04
CA LEU A 58 -7.11 16.88 3.12
C LEU A 58 -7.38 17.61 1.81
N ASP A 59 -8.43 17.21 1.09
CA ASP A 59 -8.75 17.81 -0.20
C ASP A 59 -9.90 18.82 -0.12
N GLY A 60 -9.57 20.08 -0.38
CA GLY A 60 -10.55 21.13 -0.64
C GLY A 60 -10.74 21.36 -2.13
N TRP A 61 -11.98 21.28 -2.64
CA TRP A 61 -12.29 21.49 -4.07
C TRP A 61 -11.58 22.72 -4.66
N THR A 62 -11.67 23.87 -3.98
CA THR A 62 -11.06 25.15 -4.41
C THR A 62 -9.56 25.07 -4.68
N HIS A 63 -8.83 24.20 -3.99
CA HIS A 63 -7.36 24.10 -4.08
C HIS A 63 -6.87 22.93 -4.93
N HIS A 64 -7.77 22.00 -5.28
CA HIS A 64 -7.40 20.74 -5.91
C HIS A 64 -8.02 20.56 -7.29
N ALA A 65 -9.10 21.28 -7.62
CA ALA A 65 -9.88 21.11 -8.86
C ALA A 65 -9.05 21.15 -10.16
N ASP A 66 -7.91 21.83 -10.19
CA ASP A 66 -7.03 21.98 -11.34
C ASP A 66 -5.85 20.97 -11.37
N ARG A 67 -5.75 20.09 -10.37
CA ARG A 67 -4.61 19.17 -10.20
C ARG A 67 -5.00 17.76 -9.73
N LEU A 68 -6.24 17.34 -9.97
CA LEU A 68 -6.79 16.03 -9.59
C LEU A 68 -5.84 14.86 -9.92
N GLY A 69 -5.40 14.76 -11.17
CA GLY A 69 -4.51 13.68 -11.61
C GLY A 69 -3.16 13.67 -10.87
N LYS A 70 -2.56 14.84 -10.65
CA LYS A 70 -1.31 14.98 -9.89
C LYS A 70 -1.48 14.52 -8.44
N ASP A 71 -2.58 14.89 -7.81
CA ASP A 71 -2.84 14.58 -6.41
C ASP A 71 -3.17 13.10 -6.20
N LEU A 72 -3.90 12.46 -7.12
CA LEU A 72 -4.12 11.02 -7.12
C LEU A 72 -2.81 10.24 -7.33
N ARG A 73 -1.95 10.71 -8.25
CA ARG A 73 -0.63 10.11 -8.48
C ARG A 73 0.21 10.09 -7.21
N LYS A 74 0.24 11.19 -6.45
CA LYS A 74 0.95 11.28 -5.17
C LYS A 74 0.45 10.27 -4.13
N ARG A 75 -0.87 10.08 -4.03
CA ARG A 75 -1.47 9.07 -3.13
C ARG A 75 -1.06 7.65 -3.52
N MET A 76 -1.13 7.34 -4.81
CA MET A 76 -0.67 6.05 -5.32
C MET A 76 0.82 5.83 -5.12
N ALA A 77 1.64 6.89 -5.19
CA ALA A 77 3.07 6.79 -4.91
C ALA A 77 3.38 6.49 -3.44
N LEU A 78 2.66 7.11 -2.49
CA LEU A 78 2.78 6.77 -1.07
C LEU A 78 2.42 5.30 -0.82
N LEU A 79 1.30 4.82 -1.38
CA LEU A 79 0.90 3.41 -1.28
C LEU A 79 1.93 2.47 -1.92
N ALA A 80 2.40 2.80 -3.14
CA ALA A 80 3.36 1.98 -3.87
C ALA A 80 4.72 1.88 -3.18
N SER A 81 5.10 2.87 -2.36
CA SER A 81 6.33 2.81 -1.57
C SER A 81 6.33 1.73 -0.49
N GLY A 82 5.17 1.17 -0.14
CA GLY A 82 5.03 0.18 0.93
C GLY A 82 5.18 0.74 2.35
N ARG A 83 5.70 1.96 2.52
CA ARG A 83 5.99 2.58 3.83
C ARG A 83 4.79 3.26 4.51
N TRP A 84 3.72 3.51 3.77
CA TRP A 84 2.58 4.32 4.23
C TRP A 84 1.26 3.59 4.00
N ASP A 85 0.31 3.76 4.92
CA ASP A 85 -1.11 3.75 4.56
C ASP A 85 -1.56 5.19 4.27
N VAL A 86 -2.60 5.35 3.46
CA VAL A 86 -3.04 6.65 2.94
C VAL A 86 -4.51 6.87 3.24
N TRP A 87 -4.81 8.01 3.85
CA TRP A 87 -6.16 8.50 4.03
C TRP A 87 -6.38 9.82 3.31
N THR A 88 -7.50 9.92 2.61
CA THR A 88 -7.94 11.17 1.99
C THR A 88 -9.31 11.53 2.52
N LEU A 89 -9.46 12.79 2.95
CA LEU A 89 -10.71 13.31 3.51
C LEU A 89 -11.01 14.67 2.90
N THR A 90 -12.28 14.95 2.67
CA THR A 90 -12.76 16.22 2.12
C THR A 90 -13.67 16.95 3.09
N TRP A 91 -14.03 18.20 2.77
CA TRP A 91 -15.07 18.90 3.52
C TRP A 91 -16.40 18.13 3.57
N ALA A 92 -16.77 17.43 2.49
CA ALA A 92 -18.01 16.64 2.47
C ALA A 92 -18.00 15.51 3.51
N ASP A 93 -16.84 14.88 3.75
CA ASP A 93 -16.70 13.81 4.73
C ASP A 93 -16.79 14.32 6.17
N LEU A 94 -16.24 15.51 6.42
CA LEU A 94 -16.34 16.17 7.72
C LEU A 94 -17.77 16.66 7.97
N ASP A 95 -18.38 17.29 6.96
CA ASP A 95 -19.73 17.83 7.06
C ASP A 95 -20.75 16.71 7.33
N GLU A 96 -20.60 15.56 6.67
CA GLU A 96 -21.41 14.36 6.88
C GLU A 96 -21.24 13.83 8.31
N ALA A 97 -20.01 13.71 8.79
CA ALA A 97 -19.70 13.22 10.14
C ALA A 97 -20.21 14.15 11.25
N LEU A 98 -20.23 15.47 10.99
CA LEU A 98 -20.77 16.47 11.93
C LEU A 98 -22.29 16.65 11.81
N GLY A 99 -22.95 15.97 10.86
CA GLY A 99 -24.39 16.12 10.62
C GLY A 99 -24.79 17.51 10.14
N THR A 100 -23.87 18.24 9.51
CA THR A 100 -24.08 19.62 9.04
C THR A 100 -24.67 19.70 7.63
N VAL A 101 -24.74 18.56 6.93
CA VAL A 101 -25.40 18.40 5.63
C VAL A 101 -26.56 17.41 5.73
N GLY A 102 -27.61 17.65 4.94
CA GLY A 102 -28.79 16.77 4.87
C GLY A 102 -28.67 15.59 3.90
N THR A 103 -27.57 15.49 3.15
CA THR A 103 -27.36 14.44 2.14
C THR A 103 -25.99 13.77 2.35
N PRO A 104 -25.93 12.43 2.52
CA PRO A 104 -24.68 11.69 2.61
C PRO A 104 -23.79 11.89 1.38
N ALA A 105 -22.46 11.84 1.56
CA ALA A 105 -21.53 11.92 0.43
C ALA A 105 -21.72 10.74 -0.54
N GLN A 106 -21.41 10.95 -1.82
CA GLN A 106 -21.60 9.94 -2.84
C GLN A 106 -20.81 8.66 -2.53
N ARG A 107 -21.47 7.50 -2.65
CA ARG A 107 -20.89 6.18 -2.46
C ARG A 107 -20.58 5.55 -3.81
N ALA A 108 -19.50 6.00 -4.48
CA ALA A 108 -19.14 5.54 -5.83
C ALA A 108 -18.94 4.02 -5.89
N GLU A 109 -18.47 3.41 -4.80
CA GLU A 109 -18.30 1.97 -4.65
C GLU A 109 -19.61 1.17 -4.73
N LEU A 110 -20.75 1.83 -4.50
CA LEU A 110 -22.10 1.26 -4.57
C LEU A 110 -22.93 1.78 -5.76
N THR A 111 -22.34 2.57 -6.66
CA THR A 111 -23.10 3.30 -7.67
C THR A 111 -23.74 2.40 -8.75
N ILE A 112 -23.28 1.16 -8.90
CA ILE A 112 -23.82 0.23 -9.92
C ILE A 112 -24.16 -1.14 -9.35
N THR A 113 -23.27 -1.71 -8.53
CA THR A 113 -23.63 -2.89 -7.75
C THR A 113 -24.63 -2.50 -6.67
N ARG A 114 -25.84 -3.07 -6.70
CA ARG A 114 -26.87 -2.75 -5.71
C ARG A 114 -26.34 -2.97 -4.29
N ALA A 115 -26.52 -1.98 -3.42
CA ALA A 115 -26.02 -2.01 -2.05
C ALA A 115 -26.51 -3.26 -1.27
N ASP A 116 -27.74 -3.71 -1.50
CA ASP A 116 -28.30 -4.93 -0.89
C ASP A 116 -27.53 -6.20 -1.27
N HIS A 117 -27.09 -6.30 -2.53
CA HIS A 117 -26.26 -7.41 -3.00
C HIS A 117 -24.88 -7.41 -2.34
N VAL A 118 -24.21 -6.25 -2.31
CA VAL A 118 -22.89 -6.11 -1.65
C VAL A 118 -23.01 -6.46 -0.17
N LEU A 119 -23.98 -5.88 0.54
CA LEU A 119 -24.24 -6.17 1.94
C LEU A 119 -24.56 -7.66 2.17
N GLY A 120 -25.30 -8.28 1.26
CA GLY A 120 -25.60 -9.71 1.29
C GLY A 120 -24.35 -10.58 1.20
N ILE A 121 -23.38 -10.20 0.38
CA ILE A 121 -22.09 -10.90 0.25
C ILE A 121 -21.24 -10.68 1.50
N PHE A 122 -21.13 -9.44 1.99
CA PHE A 122 -20.40 -9.14 3.23
C PHE A 122 -20.94 -9.94 4.41
N ARG A 123 -22.26 -10.00 4.60
CA ARG A 123 -22.91 -10.77 5.68
C ARG A 123 -22.66 -12.27 5.62
N LYS A 124 -22.33 -12.81 4.44
CA LYS A 124 -21.98 -14.23 4.24
C LYS A 124 -20.47 -14.49 4.28
N SER A 125 -19.66 -13.44 4.36
CA SER A 125 -18.20 -13.53 4.42
C SER A 125 -17.70 -13.54 5.88
N PRO A 126 -16.44 -13.93 6.14
CA PRO A 126 -15.79 -13.74 7.44
C PRO A 126 -15.77 -12.27 7.93
N LEU A 127 -16.05 -11.31 7.04
CA LEU A 127 -16.06 -9.87 7.32
C LEU A 127 -17.46 -9.32 7.62
N ALA A 128 -18.44 -10.18 7.94
CA ALA A 128 -19.82 -9.77 8.23
C ALA A 128 -19.94 -8.64 9.27
N ARG A 129 -19.06 -8.65 10.29
CA ARG A 129 -18.98 -7.61 11.35
C ARG A 129 -18.55 -6.21 10.89
N PHE A 130 -18.16 -6.08 9.61
CA PHE A 130 -17.74 -4.83 8.99
C PHE A 130 -18.70 -4.38 7.88
N SER A 131 -19.85 -5.06 7.73
CA SER A 131 -20.84 -4.69 6.70
C SER A 131 -21.45 -3.30 6.91
N ASP A 132 -21.41 -2.79 8.14
CA ASP A 132 -21.82 -1.44 8.52
C ASP A 132 -20.91 -0.35 7.91
N LEU A 133 -19.62 -0.64 7.70
CA LEU A 133 -18.65 0.32 7.13
C LEU A 133 -19.06 0.83 5.75
N LEU A 134 -19.75 0.01 4.95
CA LEU A 134 -20.17 0.38 3.60
C LEU A 134 -21.14 1.57 3.59
N GLN A 135 -21.89 1.76 4.68
CA GLN A 135 -22.87 2.84 4.81
C GLN A 135 -22.36 3.98 5.70
N ALA A 136 -21.36 3.72 6.55
CA ALA A 136 -20.81 4.71 7.46
C ALA A 136 -20.18 5.93 6.75
N PRO A 137 -20.28 7.13 7.33
CA PRO A 137 -19.50 8.30 6.94
C PRO A 137 -17.99 7.98 6.92
N LEU A 138 -17.27 8.49 5.92
CA LEU A 138 -15.87 8.13 5.72
C LEU A 138 -14.98 8.48 6.92
N PHE A 139 -15.26 9.60 7.60
CA PHE A 139 -14.55 10.00 8.82
C PHE A 139 -14.77 9.02 9.99
N GLU A 140 -15.96 8.42 10.11
CA GLU A 140 -16.21 7.38 11.12
C GLU A 140 -15.42 6.11 10.80
N ILE A 141 -15.33 5.72 9.52
CA ILE A 141 -14.50 4.60 9.09
C ILE A 141 -13.03 4.87 9.42
N PHE A 142 -12.53 6.08 9.17
CA PHE A 142 -11.17 6.50 9.57
C PHE A 142 -10.96 6.39 11.08
N SER A 143 -11.90 6.91 11.85
CA SER A 143 -11.84 6.85 13.32
C SER A 143 -11.81 5.40 13.83
N ARG A 144 -12.59 4.50 13.22
CA ARG A 144 -12.58 3.06 13.56
C ARG A 144 -11.27 2.40 13.14
N ASP A 145 -10.76 2.74 11.96
CA ASP A 145 -9.48 2.25 11.48
C ASP A 145 -8.36 2.56 12.48
N LEU A 146 -8.26 3.82 12.93
CA LEU A 146 -7.28 4.23 13.95
C LEU A 146 -7.33 3.42 15.25
N ARG A 147 -8.44 2.73 15.56
CA ARG A 147 -8.61 1.89 16.76
C ARG A 147 -8.35 0.41 16.52
N GLU A 148 -8.77 -0.12 15.37
CA GLU A 148 -8.90 -1.57 15.16
C GLU A 148 -7.96 -2.15 14.09
N ASP A 149 -7.28 -1.31 13.30
CA ASP A 149 -6.48 -1.73 12.13
C ASP A 149 -7.28 -2.62 11.18
N LEU A 150 -8.12 -1.99 10.35
CA LEU A 150 -9.13 -2.71 9.58
C LEU A 150 -8.47 -3.58 8.50
N PRO A 151 -9.04 -4.78 8.19
CA PRO A 151 -8.48 -5.71 7.23
C PRO A 151 -8.78 -5.26 5.78
N TRP A 152 -8.18 -4.14 5.36
CA TRP A 152 -8.51 -3.44 4.11
C TRP A 152 -8.39 -4.31 2.85
N ALA A 153 -7.40 -5.19 2.77
CA ALA A 153 -7.28 -6.12 1.65
C ALA A 153 -8.51 -7.04 1.53
N GLY A 154 -8.99 -7.57 2.66
CA GLY A 154 -10.19 -8.40 2.70
C GLY A 154 -11.47 -7.60 2.42
N LEU A 155 -11.58 -6.38 2.97
CA LEU A 155 -12.73 -5.49 2.74
C LEU A 155 -12.85 -5.12 1.26
N ALA A 156 -11.75 -4.66 0.65
CA ALA A 156 -11.67 -4.30 -0.76
C ALA A 156 -11.92 -5.51 -1.67
N GLY A 157 -11.31 -6.66 -1.36
CA GLY A 157 -11.52 -7.90 -2.11
C GLY A 157 -12.97 -8.38 -2.06
N THR A 158 -13.64 -8.27 -0.91
CA THR A 158 -15.07 -8.63 -0.76
C THR A 158 -15.96 -7.67 -1.56
N LEU A 159 -15.66 -6.37 -1.51
CA LEU A 159 -16.35 -5.36 -2.30
C LEU A 159 -16.22 -5.61 -3.81
N LEU A 160 -15.02 -5.93 -4.30
CA LEU A 160 -14.80 -6.24 -5.72
C LEU A 160 -15.42 -7.57 -6.14
N THR A 161 -15.34 -8.60 -5.29
CA THR A 161 -15.97 -9.90 -5.52
C THR A 161 -17.48 -9.75 -5.75
N ALA A 162 -18.13 -8.82 -5.03
CA ALA A 162 -19.55 -8.55 -5.20
C ALA A 162 -19.94 -8.00 -6.59
N LYS A 163 -18.96 -7.50 -7.35
CA LYS A 163 -19.14 -6.96 -8.70
C LYS A 163 -18.87 -7.99 -9.79
N LEU A 164 -17.96 -8.93 -9.53
CA LEU A 164 -17.39 -9.82 -10.54
C LEU A 164 -18.40 -10.81 -11.11
N GLY A 165 -18.31 -11.01 -12.43
CA GLY A 165 -19.02 -12.06 -13.16
C GLY A 165 -18.11 -12.82 -14.11
N ALA A 166 -18.67 -13.83 -14.78
CA ALA A 166 -17.96 -14.59 -15.80
C ALA A 166 -17.46 -13.67 -16.93
N VAL A 167 -16.18 -13.82 -17.30
CA VAL A 167 -15.61 -13.02 -18.37
C VAL A 167 -16.24 -13.36 -19.73
N THR A 168 -16.51 -12.34 -20.54
CA THR A 168 -17.01 -12.47 -21.92
C THR A 168 -16.02 -11.85 -22.90
N LYS A 169 -16.11 -12.21 -24.20
CA LYS A 169 -15.28 -11.59 -25.25
C LYS A 169 -15.37 -10.05 -25.27
N PRO A 170 -16.58 -9.44 -25.14
CA PRO A 170 -16.69 -7.98 -25.00
C PRO A 170 -15.95 -7.42 -23.78
N LEU A 171 -16.00 -8.07 -22.62
CA LEU A 171 -15.24 -7.63 -21.44
C LEU A 171 -13.73 -7.76 -21.67
N GLN A 172 -13.24 -8.82 -22.31
CA GLN A 172 -11.82 -8.93 -22.66
C GLN A 172 -11.37 -7.86 -23.66
N ALA A 173 -12.22 -7.48 -24.61
CA ALA A 173 -11.94 -6.39 -25.55
C ALA A 173 -11.92 -5.04 -24.82
N ALA A 174 -12.93 -4.77 -23.99
CA ALA A 174 -13.02 -3.55 -23.19
C ALA A 174 -11.84 -3.38 -22.24
N TRP A 175 -11.34 -4.46 -21.62
CA TRP A 175 -10.13 -4.39 -20.79
C TRP A 175 -8.91 -3.95 -21.61
N ARG A 176 -8.68 -4.58 -22.78
CA ARG A 176 -7.53 -4.26 -23.63
C ARG A 176 -7.58 -2.82 -24.16
N GLU A 177 -8.77 -2.35 -24.50
CA GLU A 177 -9.04 -0.98 -24.91
C GLU A 177 -8.72 -0.01 -23.77
N LEU A 178 -9.33 -0.21 -22.61
CA LEU A 178 -9.13 0.63 -21.42
C LEU A 178 -7.66 0.68 -21.00
N VAL A 179 -6.96 -0.46 -20.98
CA VAL A 179 -5.51 -0.50 -20.69
C VAL A 179 -4.72 0.36 -21.69
N GLY A 180 -5.09 0.34 -22.97
CA GLY A 180 -4.44 1.17 -23.98
C GLY A 180 -4.69 2.66 -23.84
N GLU A 181 -5.89 3.02 -23.36
CA GLU A 181 -6.32 4.40 -23.21
C GLU A 181 -5.75 5.03 -21.95
N VAL A 182 -5.93 4.38 -20.79
CA VAL A 182 -5.76 5.07 -19.49
C VAL A 182 -4.66 4.50 -18.60
N ALA A 183 -4.22 3.26 -18.81
CA ALA A 183 -3.17 2.70 -17.94
C ALA A 183 -1.82 3.36 -18.23
N PRO A 184 -0.96 3.55 -17.20
CA PRO A 184 0.41 4.00 -17.39
C PRO A 184 1.14 3.10 -18.39
N GLU A 185 1.85 3.73 -19.33
CA GLU A 185 2.55 3.09 -20.45
C GLU A 185 3.37 1.87 -20.02
N GLN A 186 4.09 2.00 -18.91
CA GLN A 186 4.95 0.97 -18.34
C GLN A 186 4.16 -0.26 -17.84
N ALA A 187 2.93 -0.05 -17.36
CA ALA A 187 2.06 -1.12 -16.86
C ALA A 187 1.27 -1.83 -17.98
N ARG A 188 1.14 -1.24 -19.18
CA ARG A 188 0.25 -1.73 -20.25
C ARG A 188 0.57 -3.15 -20.69
N ALA A 189 1.85 -3.49 -20.83
CA ALA A 189 2.27 -4.81 -21.28
C ALA A 189 1.83 -5.89 -20.28
N GLY A 190 2.13 -5.69 -18.99
CA GLY A 190 1.73 -6.60 -17.90
C GLY A 190 0.22 -6.74 -17.82
N LEU A 191 -0.52 -5.64 -17.78
CA LEU A 191 -1.98 -5.65 -17.67
C LEU A 191 -2.68 -6.32 -18.87
N ARG A 192 -2.13 -6.21 -20.08
CA ARG A 192 -2.66 -6.90 -21.27
C ARG A 192 -2.37 -8.40 -21.27
N GLY A 193 -1.30 -8.82 -20.61
CA GLY A 193 -0.88 -10.23 -20.52
C GLY A 193 -1.70 -11.06 -19.52
N LEU A 194 -2.51 -10.43 -18.67
CA LEU A 194 -3.27 -11.12 -17.62
C LEU A 194 -4.31 -12.09 -18.18
N GLN A 195 -4.36 -13.28 -17.59
CA GLN A 195 -5.37 -14.31 -17.92
C GLN A 195 -6.68 -14.03 -17.17
N ILE A 196 -7.53 -13.19 -17.75
CA ILE A 196 -8.80 -12.78 -17.14
C ILE A 196 -9.73 -13.99 -16.95
N ARG A 197 -10.13 -14.28 -15.71
CA ARG A 197 -11.15 -15.31 -15.38
C ARG A 197 -12.50 -14.70 -15.05
N LEU A 198 -12.50 -13.66 -14.22
CA LEU A 198 -13.68 -12.89 -13.87
C LEU A 198 -13.44 -11.43 -14.22
N ALA A 199 -14.51 -10.73 -14.57
CA ALA A 199 -14.44 -9.30 -14.86
C ALA A 199 -15.75 -8.61 -14.52
N ALA A 200 -15.65 -7.32 -14.24
CA ALA A 200 -16.78 -6.40 -14.17
C ALA A 200 -16.36 -5.03 -14.70
N ARG A 201 -17.28 -4.38 -15.40
CA ARG A 201 -17.14 -2.99 -15.84
C ARG A 201 -18.34 -2.22 -15.33
N GLU A 202 -18.06 -1.07 -14.75
CA GLU A 202 -19.01 -0.15 -14.15
C GLU A 202 -18.77 1.25 -14.72
N GLN A 203 -19.83 1.96 -15.09
CA GLN A 203 -19.79 3.36 -15.51
C GLN A 203 -20.92 4.15 -14.84
N ASP A 204 -20.57 5.29 -14.25
CA ASP A 204 -21.57 6.13 -13.60
C ASP A 204 -22.59 6.70 -14.61
N PRO A 205 -23.79 7.12 -14.16
CA PRO A 205 -24.82 7.65 -15.05
C PRO A 205 -24.42 8.88 -15.88
N SER A 206 -23.48 9.69 -15.41
CA SER A 206 -22.97 10.86 -16.16
C SER A 206 -21.97 10.49 -17.25
N GLY A 207 -21.38 9.29 -17.17
CA GLY A 207 -20.34 8.80 -18.05
C GLY A 207 -18.93 9.33 -17.75
N LEU A 208 -18.77 10.17 -16.72
CA LEU A 208 -17.51 10.81 -16.34
C LEU A 208 -16.62 9.92 -15.48
N PHE A 209 -17.18 8.92 -14.82
CA PHE A 209 -16.46 7.94 -14.01
C PHE A 209 -16.70 6.53 -14.54
N SER A 210 -15.62 5.76 -14.68
CA SER A 210 -15.73 4.32 -14.92
C SER A 210 -14.73 3.52 -14.08
N LEU A 211 -15.10 2.27 -13.81
CA LEU A 211 -14.29 1.29 -13.11
C LEU A 211 -14.33 0.00 -13.90
N MET A 212 -13.17 -0.62 -14.06
CA MET A 212 -13.07 -1.98 -14.56
C MET A 212 -12.15 -2.80 -13.67
N VAL A 213 -12.69 -3.91 -13.17
CA VAL A 213 -11.96 -4.86 -12.34
C VAL A 213 -11.91 -6.19 -13.06
N ILE A 214 -10.75 -6.84 -12.99
CA ILE A 214 -10.56 -8.22 -13.41
C ILE A 214 -9.99 -9.04 -12.25
N HIS A 215 -10.17 -10.35 -12.32
CA HIS A 215 -9.50 -11.33 -11.46
C HIS A 215 -8.95 -12.45 -12.33
N ASP A 216 -7.66 -12.75 -12.19
CA ASP A 216 -6.94 -13.73 -13.01
C ASP A 216 -6.91 -15.15 -12.42
N GLY A 217 -7.45 -15.29 -11.20
CA GLY A 217 -7.45 -16.52 -10.43
C GLY A 217 -6.53 -16.47 -9.22
N LYS A 218 -5.63 -15.48 -9.16
CA LYS A 218 -4.75 -15.19 -8.04
C LYS A 218 -5.13 -13.86 -7.40
N ASP A 219 -5.18 -12.79 -8.19
CA ASP A 219 -5.29 -11.42 -7.69
C ASP A 219 -6.29 -10.57 -8.50
N PHE A 220 -6.70 -9.46 -7.89
CA PHE A 220 -7.48 -8.40 -8.56
C PHE A 220 -6.55 -7.45 -9.30
N SER A 221 -6.95 -7.02 -10.50
CA SER A 221 -6.40 -5.82 -11.14
C SER A 221 -7.53 -4.85 -11.45
N LEU A 222 -7.30 -3.57 -11.14
CA LEU A 222 -8.32 -2.53 -11.18
C LEU A 222 -7.81 -1.32 -11.97
N LEU A 223 -8.61 -0.86 -12.92
CA LEU A 223 -8.43 0.43 -13.61
C LEU A 223 -9.68 1.27 -13.40
N THR A 224 -9.50 2.50 -12.94
CA THR A 224 -10.59 3.48 -12.84
C THR A 224 -10.24 4.72 -13.64
N THR A 225 -11.27 5.39 -14.16
CA THR A 225 -11.14 6.64 -14.91
C THR A 225 -12.07 7.69 -14.34
N LEU A 226 -11.57 8.90 -14.22
CA LEU A 226 -12.36 10.10 -13.97
C LEU A 226 -12.03 11.12 -15.07
N ASP A 227 -13.04 11.51 -15.84
CA ASP A 227 -12.91 12.48 -16.93
C ASP A 227 -12.84 13.90 -16.37
N ASP A 228 -11.64 14.29 -15.96
CA ASP A 228 -11.34 15.57 -15.33
C ASP A 228 -10.96 16.66 -16.34
N ARG A 229 -11.43 16.61 -17.58
CA ARG A 229 -11.20 17.71 -18.51
C ARG A 229 -11.86 19.00 -18.00
N PRO A 230 -11.29 20.20 -18.28
CA PRO A 230 -11.79 21.47 -17.77
C PRO A 230 -13.30 21.69 -17.96
N GLU A 231 -13.82 21.35 -19.14
CA GLU A 231 -15.26 21.47 -19.46
C GLU A 231 -16.16 20.55 -18.63
N GLN A 232 -15.61 19.46 -18.07
CA GLN A 232 -16.35 18.55 -17.20
C GLN A 232 -16.35 19.05 -15.76
N ARG A 233 -15.25 19.64 -15.30
CA ARG A 233 -15.08 20.17 -13.93
C ARG A 233 -16.06 21.29 -13.60
N GLU A 234 -16.51 22.03 -14.61
CA GLU A 234 -17.53 23.09 -14.48
C GLU A 234 -18.95 22.55 -14.28
N LYS A 235 -19.19 21.26 -14.55
CA LYS A 235 -20.51 20.66 -14.37
C LYS A 235 -20.84 20.51 -12.88
N PRO A 236 -22.05 20.85 -12.43
CA PRO A 236 -22.43 20.74 -11.02
C PRO A 236 -22.21 19.34 -10.43
N VAL A 237 -22.47 18.29 -11.21
CA VAL A 237 -22.33 16.89 -10.80
C VAL A 237 -20.87 16.46 -10.59
N PHE A 238 -19.91 17.15 -11.20
CA PHE A 238 -18.51 16.69 -11.20
C PHE A 238 -17.90 16.74 -9.80
N LYS A 239 -18.20 17.77 -9.02
CA LYS A 239 -17.70 17.89 -7.65
C LYS A 239 -18.18 16.74 -6.76
N GLU A 240 -19.45 16.36 -6.89
CA GLU A 240 -20.01 15.22 -6.17
C GLU A 240 -19.36 13.91 -6.61
N LEU A 241 -19.18 13.72 -7.92
CA LEU A 241 -18.48 12.56 -8.50
C LEU A 241 -17.04 12.46 -8.02
N TRP A 242 -16.34 13.58 -7.90
CA TRP A 242 -14.99 13.61 -7.36
C TRP A 242 -14.95 13.16 -5.88
N TYR A 243 -15.89 13.60 -5.05
CA TYR A 243 -16.02 13.09 -3.68
C TYR A 243 -16.26 11.58 -3.66
N GLY A 244 -17.17 11.10 -4.50
CA GLY A 244 -17.41 9.66 -4.66
C GLY A 244 -16.14 8.91 -5.10
N TYR A 245 -15.39 9.48 -6.04
CA TYR A 245 -14.15 8.89 -6.56
C TYR A 245 -13.06 8.78 -5.50
N LEU A 246 -12.89 9.82 -4.67
CA LEU A 246 -11.95 9.78 -3.53
C LEU A 246 -12.40 8.76 -2.48
N ARG A 247 -13.70 8.63 -2.21
CA ARG A 247 -14.21 7.58 -1.34
C ARG A 247 -13.93 6.18 -1.91
N LEU A 248 -14.15 5.97 -3.20
CA LEU A 248 -13.83 4.71 -3.87
C LEU A 248 -12.33 4.37 -3.73
N PHE A 249 -11.46 5.37 -3.92
CA PHE A 249 -10.03 5.22 -3.67
C PHE A 249 -9.78 4.73 -2.24
N GLN A 250 -10.41 5.34 -1.23
CA GLN A 250 -10.27 4.88 0.15
C GLN A 250 -10.70 3.42 0.35
N MET A 251 -11.81 3.01 -0.26
CA MET A 251 -12.34 1.65 -0.10
C MET A 251 -11.51 0.58 -0.80
N LEU A 252 -10.72 0.95 -1.81
CA LEU A 252 -9.99 0.02 -2.68
C LEU A 252 -8.47 0.21 -2.69
N ARG A 253 -7.93 1.16 -1.91
CA ARG A 253 -6.49 1.49 -1.86
C ARG A 253 -5.56 0.32 -1.52
N ALA A 254 -6.09 -0.70 -0.84
CA ALA A 254 -5.35 -1.90 -0.45
C ALA A 254 -5.26 -2.95 -1.58
N ILE A 255 -5.87 -2.71 -2.75
CA ILE A 255 -5.73 -3.59 -3.90
C ILE A 255 -4.37 -3.32 -4.58
N PRO A 256 -3.44 -4.29 -4.63
CA PRO A 256 -2.06 -4.05 -5.08
C PRO A 256 -1.98 -3.53 -6.52
N ASN A 257 -2.80 -4.10 -7.41
CA ASN A 257 -2.83 -3.77 -8.84
C ASN A 257 -3.97 -2.80 -9.19
N ALA A 258 -4.23 -1.83 -8.30
CA ALA A 258 -5.17 -0.75 -8.57
C ALA A 258 -4.48 0.50 -9.17
N TRP A 259 -5.06 0.99 -10.26
CA TRP A 259 -4.65 2.21 -10.96
C TRP A 259 -5.81 3.19 -11.02
N PHE A 260 -5.74 4.23 -10.19
CA PHE A 260 -6.72 5.31 -10.12
C PHE A 260 -6.33 6.44 -11.06
N MET A 261 -6.91 6.46 -12.26
CA MET A 261 -6.52 7.39 -13.31
C MET A 261 -7.54 8.52 -13.49
N THR A 262 -7.06 9.68 -13.89
CA THR A 262 -7.90 10.73 -14.48
C THR A 262 -7.52 10.88 -15.95
N HIS A 263 -8.33 11.60 -16.73
CA HIS A 263 -8.00 11.90 -18.13
C HIS A 263 -6.65 12.63 -18.21
N GLU A 264 -6.48 13.73 -17.48
CA GLU A 264 -5.20 14.47 -17.46
C GLU A 264 -4.04 13.62 -16.89
N GLY A 265 -4.33 12.72 -15.95
CA GLY A 265 -3.34 11.77 -15.41
C GLY A 265 -2.83 10.79 -16.47
N ALA A 266 -3.73 10.25 -17.29
CA ALA A 266 -3.38 9.35 -18.39
C ALA A 266 -2.51 10.05 -19.46
N GLU A 267 -2.81 11.32 -19.78
CA GLU A 267 -1.98 12.13 -20.69
C GLU A 267 -0.56 12.36 -20.15
N ARG A 268 -0.38 12.32 -18.83
CA ARG A 268 0.91 12.47 -18.12
C ARG A 268 1.52 11.12 -17.73
N SER A 269 1.23 10.06 -18.49
CA SER A 269 1.70 8.70 -18.22
C SER A 269 3.18 8.56 -17.80
N PRO A 270 4.17 9.27 -18.41
CA PRO A 270 5.57 9.17 -17.98
C PRO A 270 5.81 9.51 -16.50
N GLU A 271 4.96 10.35 -15.91
CA GLU A 271 5.06 10.74 -14.50
C GLU A 271 4.75 9.58 -13.52
N TYR A 272 4.21 8.45 -14.01
CA TYR A 272 3.88 7.25 -13.23
C TYR A 272 5.02 6.23 -13.16
N LEU A 273 6.12 6.45 -13.86
CA LEU A 273 7.29 5.56 -13.86
C LEU A 273 7.78 5.21 -12.44
N PRO A 274 7.94 6.16 -11.49
CA PRO A 274 8.38 5.83 -10.13
C PRO A 274 7.43 4.87 -9.41
N ILE A 275 6.12 5.02 -9.61
CA ILE A 275 5.09 4.16 -9.02
C ILE A 275 5.22 2.74 -9.56
N TRP A 276 5.38 2.61 -10.88
CA TRP A 276 5.59 1.31 -11.50
C TRP A 276 6.87 0.64 -10.99
N GLN A 277 7.98 1.36 -10.92
CA GLN A 277 9.25 0.85 -10.40
C GLN A 277 9.13 0.37 -8.94
N MET A 278 8.53 1.17 -8.06
CA MET A 278 8.31 0.78 -6.66
C MET A 278 7.46 -0.49 -6.55
N ARG A 279 6.41 -0.63 -7.36
CA ARG A 279 5.58 -1.83 -7.38
C ARG A 279 6.32 -3.07 -7.86
N GLN A 280 7.21 -2.94 -8.85
CA GLN A 280 8.05 -4.05 -9.30
C GLN A 280 9.05 -4.49 -8.23
N VAL A 281 9.67 -3.54 -7.51
CA VAL A 281 10.57 -3.87 -6.39
C VAL A 281 9.80 -4.54 -5.25
N ALA A 282 8.60 -4.07 -4.91
CA ALA A 282 7.74 -4.71 -3.92
C ALA A 282 7.34 -6.14 -4.32
N GLU A 283 7.15 -6.40 -5.62
CA GLU A 283 6.84 -7.73 -6.17
C GLU A 283 8.07 -8.67 -6.17
N VAL A 284 9.28 -8.10 -6.23
CA VAL A 284 10.57 -8.83 -6.10
C VAL A 284 11.01 -9.01 -4.64
N GLY A 285 10.29 -8.40 -3.69
CA GLY A 285 10.51 -8.54 -2.24
C GLY A 285 11.49 -7.49 -1.70
N ALA A 286 10.99 -6.29 -1.38
CA ALA A 286 11.79 -5.30 -0.64
C ALA A 286 11.73 -5.62 0.86
N TRP A 287 12.89 -5.65 1.53
CA TRP A 287 12.94 -5.67 2.99
C TRP A 287 12.49 -4.30 3.54
N GLY A 288 11.57 -4.31 4.49
CA GLY A 288 11.05 -3.12 5.17
C GLY A 288 12.10 -2.38 6.02
N GLU A 289 13.12 -3.08 6.52
CA GLU A 289 14.13 -2.57 7.49
C GLU A 289 15.46 -2.13 6.85
N LEU A 290 15.52 -1.90 5.54
CA LEU A 290 16.74 -1.46 4.82
C LEU A 290 17.42 -0.20 5.42
N GLU A 291 16.65 0.67 6.07
CA GLU A 291 17.17 1.88 6.73
C GLU A 291 17.81 1.59 8.09
N GLU A 292 17.41 0.50 8.75
CA GLU A 292 17.93 0.05 10.06
C GLU A 292 19.22 -0.77 9.89
N ILE A 293 19.40 -1.40 8.72
CA ILE A 293 20.62 -2.12 8.36
C ILE A 293 21.81 -1.16 8.29
N ASP A 294 22.88 -1.50 9.01
CA ASP A 294 24.14 -0.79 9.01
C ASP A 294 24.62 -0.56 7.55
N PRO A 295 25.05 0.67 7.20
CA PRO A 295 25.54 0.99 5.87
C PRO A 295 26.53 -0.01 5.26
N ALA A 296 27.35 -0.68 6.07
CA ALA A 296 28.30 -1.70 5.61
C ALA A 296 27.61 -2.93 5.01
N PHE A 297 26.41 -3.27 5.46
CA PHE A 297 25.66 -4.46 5.04
C PHE A 297 24.73 -4.19 3.85
N ARG A 298 24.53 -2.93 3.45
CA ARG A 298 23.55 -2.55 2.44
C ARG A 298 23.79 -3.17 1.07
N GLU A 299 25.05 -3.25 0.64
CA GLU A 299 25.39 -3.86 -0.66
C GLU A 299 24.96 -5.33 -0.71
N LEU A 300 25.21 -6.08 0.36
CA LEU A 300 24.77 -7.46 0.48
C LEU A 300 23.24 -7.57 0.60
N ALA A 301 22.60 -6.70 1.39
CA ALA A 301 21.15 -6.68 1.56
C ALA A 301 20.42 -6.41 0.22
N GLU A 302 20.89 -5.45 -0.57
CA GLU A 302 20.36 -5.16 -1.91
C GLU A 302 20.51 -6.37 -2.85
N ALA A 303 21.64 -7.09 -2.78
CA ALA A 303 21.86 -8.29 -3.57
C ALA A 303 20.95 -9.46 -3.16
N LEU A 304 20.71 -9.65 -1.86
CA LEU A 304 19.79 -10.66 -1.33
C LEU A 304 18.32 -10.37 -1.69
N ILE A 305 17.92 -9.09 -1.61
CA ILE A 305 16.62 -8.61 -2.08
C ILE A 305 16.43 -8.90 -3.57
N ALA A 306 17.43 -8.57 -4.40
CA ALA A 306 17.38 -8.84 -5.83
C ALA A 306 17.28 -10.34 -6.16
N ALA A 307 17.76 -11.21 -5.25
CA ALA A 307 17.65 -12.66 -5.35
C ALA A 307 16.34 -13.24 -4.77
N GLY A 308 15.45 -12.40 -4.25
CA GLY A 308 14.14 -12.81 -3.71
C GLY A 308 14.23 -13.50 -2.34
N VAL A 309 15.29 -13.23 -1.58
CA VAL A 309 15.47 -13.76 -0.22
C VAL A 309 14.50 -13.07 0.74
N GLU A 310 13.85 -13.85 1.62
CA GLU A 310 12.98 -13.30 2.66
C GLU A 310 13.73 -12.37 3.61
N GLU A 311 13.00 -11.41 4.18
CA GLU A 311 13.58 -10.40 5.07
C GLU A 311 14.13 -11.03 6.36
N PRO A 312 15.41 -10.76 6.73
CA PRO A 312 15.97 -11.17 8.01
C PRO A 312 15.49 -10.27 9.14
N ALA A 313 15.61 -10.76 10.38
CA ALA A 313 15.63 -9.90 11.55
C ALA A 313 16.96 -9.13 11.62
N VAL A 314 16.91 -7.84 11.98
CA VAL A 314 18.09 -6.98 12.14
C VAL A 314 18.52 -6.88 13.60
N GLY A 315 19.82 -7.00 13.88
CA GLY A 315 20.39 -6.80 15.22
C GLY A 315 19.96 -7.84 16.26
N LEU A 316 19.79 -9.10 15.87
CA LEU A 316 19.35 -10.17 16.78
C LEU A 316 20.54 -10.89 17.43
N GLU A 317 20.43 -11.18 18.73
CA GLU A 317 21.39 -12.01 19.45
C GLU A 317 21.32 -13.48 19.02
N ILE A 318 22.47 -14.04 18.62
CA ILE A 318 22.63 -15.45 18.28
C ILE A 318 23.36 -16.21 19.40
N PRO A 319 23.01 -17.48 19.69
CA PRO A 319 23.50 -18.21 20.86
C PRO A 319 24.85 -18.90 20.65
N ASP A 320 25.58 -19.11 21.75
CA ASP A 320 26.77 -19.94 21.87
C ASP A 320 26.40 -21.40 22.13
N ASP A 321 27.40 -22.28 22.23
CA ASP A 321 27.24 -23.72 22.51
C ASP A 321 26.50 -24.08 23.83
N ARG A 322 26.23 -23.12 24.72
CA ARG A 322 25.41 -23.30 25.94
C ARG A 322 24.06 -22.58 25.89
N GLY A 323 23.77 -21.88 24.80
CA GLY A 323 22.57 -21.06 24.68
C GLY A 323 22.69 -19.67 25.33
N ASP A 324 23.89 -19.25 25.74
CA ASP A 324 24.17 -17.86 26.13
C ASP A 324 24.45 -17.03 24.86
N THR A 325 24.46 -15.69 24.95
CA THR A 325 24.73 -14.83 23.78
C THR A 325 26.15 -15.02 23.22
N TRP A 326 26.26 -15.40 21.95
CA TRP A 326 27.52 -15.47 21.21
C TRP A 326 27.89 -14.11 20.60
N ALA A 327 26.96 -13.50 19.87
CA ALA A 327 27.08 -12.16 19.30
C ALA A 327 25.70 -11.58 18.92
N GLU A 328 25.65 -10.27 18.72
CA GLU A 328 24.52 -9.58 18.06
C GLU A 328 24.82 -9.51 16.56
N ALA A 329 23.99 -10.15 15.76
CA ALA A 329 24.18 -10.29 14.32
C ALA A 329 23.31 -9.28 13.55
N GLU A 330 23.86 -8.70 12.49
CA GLU A 330 23.18 -7.66 11.74
C GLU A 330 22.04 -8.21 10.88
N LEU A 331 22.23 -9.36 10.23
CA LEU A 331 21.19 -10.03 9.42
C LEU A 331 20.96 -11.44 9.95
N VAL A 332 19.74 -11.77 10.39
CA VAL A 332 19.42 -13.06 11.01
C VAL A 332 18.14 -13.68 10.45
N TRP A 333 18.27 -14.89 9.90
CA TRP A 333 17.13 -15.77 9.58
C TRP A 333 17.01 -16.82 10.67
N ASP A 334 16.26 -16.50 11.72
CA ASP A 334 16.19 -17.31 12.93
C ASP A 334 15.71 -18.74 12.65
N GLU A 335 14.62 -18.90 11.88
CA GLU A 335 14.07 -20.21 11.53
C GLU A 335 15.07 -21.08 10.75
N ALA A 336 15.86 -20.46 9.87
CA ALA A 336 16.90 -21.13 9.09
C ALA A 336 18.23 -21.31 9.85
N ARG A 337 18.37 -20.69 11.03
CA ARG A 337 19.61 -20.61 11.81
C ARG A 337 20.81 -20.10 10.99
N VAL A 338 20.56 -19.11 10.14
CA VAL A 338 21.58 -18.44 9.31
C VAL A 338 21.74 -17.01 9.77
N ALA A 339 22.97 -16.52 9.90
CA ALA A 339 23.23 -15.13 10.22
C ALA A 339 24.45 -14.56 9.49
N VAL A 340 24.46 -13.24 9.28
CA VAL A 340 25.62 -12.48 8.79
C VAL A 340 26.05 -11.49 9.86
N VAL A 341 27.34 -11.49 10.17
CA VAL A 341 27.94 -10.69 11.24
C VAL A 341 29.15 -9.91 10.73
N ASP A 342 29.47 -8.82 11.40
CA ASP A 342 30.73 -8.10 11.20
C ASP A 342 31.89 -8.91 11.81
N ALA A 343 33.03 -9.02 11.13
CA ALA A 343 34.15 -9.82 11.61
C ALA A 343 34.69 -9.34 12.97
N ALA A 344 34.65 -8.04 13.25
CA ALA A 344 35.07 -7.47 14.53
C ALA A 344 34.09 -7.82 15.66
N VAL A 345 32.80 -8.02 15.35
CA VAL A 345 31.81 -8.55 16.29
C VAL A 345 32.06 -10.04 16.55
N ALA A 346 32.23 -10.86 15.50
CA ALA A 346 32.53 -12.28 15.63
C ALA A 346 33.81 -12.54 16.46
N ALA A 347 34.85 -11.73 16.27
CA ALA A 347 36.13 -11.86 16.98
C ALA A 347 36.03 -11.64 18.50
N ARG A 348 34.95 -11.03 19.00
CA ARG A 348 34.72 -10.81 20.44
C ARG A 348 34.09 -12.02 21.14
N ALA A 349 33.58 -12.98 20.38
CA ALA A 349 32.99 -14.19 20.94
C ALA A 349 34.03 -15.00 21.72
N ARG A 350 33.69 -15.36 22.95
CA ARG A 350 34.60 -16.06 23.88
C ARG A 350 34.43 -17.58 23.86
N ARG A 351 33.35 -18.06 23.23
CA ARG A 351 32.91 -19.45 23.24
C ARG A 351 32.51 -19.86 21.82
N PRO A 352 32.50 -21.17 21.51
CA PRO A 352 32.07 -21.65 20.22
C PRO A 352 30.61 -21.27 19.94
N LEU A 353 30.33 -20.99 18.66
CA LEU A 353 28.97 -20.79 18.16
C LEU A 353 28.12 -22.04 18.44
N HIS A 354 26.82 -21.85 18.68
CA HIS A 354 25.89 -22.97 18.76
C HIS A 354 25.95 -23.83 17.48
N PRO A 355 26.04 -25.17 17.57
CA PRO A 355 26.34 -26.03 16.42
C PRO A 355 25.29 -26.02 15.31
N ASP A 356 24.06 -25.61 15.63
CA ASP A 356 22.96 -25.52 14.65
C ASP A 356 22.99 -24.23 13.82
N TRP A 357 23.86 -23.27 14.16
CA TRP A 357 23.93 -21.99 13.46
C TRP A 357 25.01 -21.97 12.39
N THR A 358 24.65 -21.43 11.21
CA THR A 358 25.58 -21.11 10.13
C THR A 358 25.78 -19.59 10.11
N VAL A 359 26.99 -19.14 10.41
CA VAL A 359 27.33 -17.70 10.46
C VAL A 359 28.34 -17.35 9.36
N PHE A 360 28.02 -16.32 8.59
CA PHE A 360 28.94 -15.71 7.61
C PHE A 360 29.47 -14.39 8.15
N GLN A 361 30.75 -14.11 7.88
CA GLN A 361 31.32 -12.78 8.12
C GLN A 361 31.09 -11.92 6.87
N LEU A 362 30.63 -10.69 7.05
CA LEU A 362 30.32 -9.77 5.96
C LEU A 362 31.51 -9.61 4.99
N GLU A 363 32.71 -9.51 5.53
CA GLU A 363 33.96 -9.27 4.81
C GLU A 363 34.35 -10.45 3.91
N ASP A 364 34.00 -11.67 4.31
CA ASP A 364 34.25 -12.88 3.53
C ASP A 364 33.29 -13.01 2.35
N LEU A 365 32.11 -12.38 2.44
CA LEU A 365 31.11 -12.40 1.37
C LEU A 365 31.42 -11.40 0.26
N ALA A 366 32.09 -10.28 0.57
CA ALA A 366 32.45 -9.23 -0.40
C ALA A 366 31.27 -8.80 -1.31
N GLY A 367 30.05 -8.77 -0.78
CA GLY A 367 28.82 -8.43 -1.50
C GLY A 367 28.18 -9.56 -2.30
N ASP A 368 28.80 -10.75 -2.41
CA ASP A 368 28.22 -11.91 -3.08
C ASP A 368 27.22 -12.66 -2.17
N PRO A 369 25.92 -12.70 -2.52
CA PRO A 369 24.90 -13.34 -1.69
C PRO A 369 24.88 -14.87 -1.82
N SER A 370 25.64 -15.46 -2.75
CA SER A 370 25.48 -16.87 -3.17
C SER A 370 25.63 -17.87 -2.02
N LEU A 371 26.57 -17.62 -1.09
CA LEU A 371 26.79 -18.50 0.07
C LEU A 371 25.64 -18.45 1.07
N VAL A 372 25.12 -17.24 1.32
CA VAL A 372 23.96 -17.02 2.20
C VAL A 372 22.72 -17.69 1.60
N ILE A 373 22.46 -17.48 0.31
CA ILE A 373 21.35 -18.11 -0.41
C ILE A 373 21.46 -19.65 -0.36
N ALA A 374 22.65 -20.19 -0.59
CA ALA A 374 22.87 -21.63 -0.56
C ALA A 374 22.63 -22.24 0.83
N ALA A 375 22.97 -21.52 1.91
CA ALA A 375 22.69 -21.93 3.28
C ALA A 375 21.19 -21.89 3.58
N LEU A 376 20.51 -20.81 3.20
CA LEU A 376 19.06 -20.66 3.37
C LEU A 376 18.27 -21.75 2.62
N ALA A 377 18.71 -22.12 1.42
CA ALA A 377 18.05 -23.18 0.63
C ALA A 377 18.26 -24.60 1.20
N GLN A 378 19.30 -24.80 2.02
CA GLN A 378 19.61 -26.08 2.67
C GLN A 378 18.96 -26.22 4.05
N ALA A 379 18.51 -25.11 4.64
CA ALA A 379 17.77 -25.14 5.89
C ALA A 379 16.38 -25.78 5.65
N GLU A 380 16.15 -26.95 6.23
CA GLU A 380 14.82 -27.55 6.24
C GLU A 380 13.89 -26.68 7.11
N PRO A 381 12.71 -26.26 6.61
CA PRO A 381 11.71 -25.63 7.48
C PRO A 381 11.27 -26.69 8.50
N ARG A 382 11.47 -26.41 9.79
CA ARG A 382 11.10 -27.31 10.89
C ARG A 382 9.86 -26.85 11.63
#